data_AF-A0A3N9USQ9-F1
#
_entry.id   AF-A0A3N9USQ9-F1
#
_cell.length_a   1.000
_cell.length_b   1.000
_cell.length_c   1.000
_cell.angle_alpha   90.00
_cell.angle_beta   90.00
_cell.angle_gamma   90.00
#
_symmetry.space_group_name_H-M   'P 1'
#
loop_
_entity.id
_entity.type
_entity.pdbx_description
1 polymer ?
#
loop_
_entity_poly.entity_id
_entity_poly.type
_entity_poly.pdbx_seq_one_letter_code
_entity_poly.pdbx_strand_id
1 'polypeptide(L)'
;MFSLTYDLWIDIIDVIVEAHAPIFETMQEAADSLELSDALLDDLKKKGTLEIAIEEKSFLLKIDFFEDKIDGFMISLLDAESQEIYETIKAEAASDQGFSLEDIEGYEIEHGLDFDEEIFAEMEEGYGVNVEMDENSILFELEVFNSQDLDNLRKSNAAWRDGNSGN
;
A
#
# COMPACT_ATOMS: atom_id res chain seq x y z
N MET A 1 23.86 4.79 -28.70
CA MET A 1 22.88 5.44 -27.81
C MET A 1 21.91 4.35 -27.46
N PHE A 2 21.91 3.91 -26.20
CA PHE A 2 20.88 2.99 -25.73
C PHE A 2 19.59 3.80 -25.65
N SER A 3 18.53 3.30 -26.26
CA SER A 3 17.20 3.91 -26.13
C SER A 3 16.55 3.26 -24.94
N LEU A 4 15.84 4.04 -24.13
CA LEU A 4 14.92 3.45 -23.17
C LEU A 4 13.85 2.69 -23.96
N THR A 5 13.59 1.46 -23.54
CA THR A 5 12.59 0.57 -24.12
C THR A 5 11.60 0.22 -23.03
N TYR A 6 10.39 -0.21 -23.40
CA TYR A 6 9.39 -0.60 -22.41
C TYR A 6 9.87 -1.71 -21.46
N ASP A 7 10.65 -2.68 -21.95
CA ASP A 7 11.21 -3.73 -21.08
C ASP A 7 12.13 -3.14 -20.00
N LEU A 8 13.07 -2.27 -20.40
CA LEU A 8 13.96 -1.56 -19.48
C LEU A 8 13.22 -0.59 -18.55
N TRP A 9 12.12 0.00 -19.02
CA TRP A 9 11.25 0.84 -18.21
C TRP A 9 10.64 0.05 -17.06
N ILE A 10 10.05 -1.12 -17.36
CA ILE A 10 9.52 -2.03 -16.35
C ILE A 10 10.63 -2.53 -15.42
N ASP A 11 11.80 -2.89 -15.95
CA ASP A 11 12.94 -3.31 -15.12
C ASP A 11 13.35 -2.22 -14.11
N ILE A 12 13.26 -0.94 -14.46
CA ILE A 12 13.55 0.17 -13.52
C ILE A 12 12.46 0.26 -12.46
N ILE A 13 11.18 0.14 -12.84
CA ILE A 13 10.07 0.13 -11.89
C ILE A 13 10.25 -1.01 -10.88
N ASP A 14 10.53 -2.22 -11.35
CA ASP A 14 10.75 -3.39 -10.50
C ASP A 14 11.86 -3.13 -9.47
N VAL A 15 12.98 -2.52 -9.88
CA VAL A 15 14.08 -2.16 -8.98
C VAL A 15 13.64 -1.13 -7.93
N ILE A 16 12.83 -0.14 -8.30
CA ILE A 16 12.31 0.86 -7.36
C ILE A 16 11.39 0.19 -6.33
N VAL A 17 10.49 -0.68 -6.78
CA VAL A 17 9.57 -1.41 -5.89
C VAL A 17 10.36 -2.33 -4.95
N GLU A 18 11.34 -3.07 -5.46
CA GLU A 18 12.22 -3.93 -4.65
C GLU A 18 12.99 -3.13 -3.58
N ALA A 19 13.41 -1.90 -3.87
CA ALA A 19 14.08 -1.05 -2.89
C ALA A 19 13.18 -0.68 -1.70
N HIS A 20 11.86 -0.62 -1.89
CA HIS A 20 10.88 -0.38 -0.82
C HIS A 20 10.36 -1.66 -0.16
N ALA A 21 10.64 -2.85 -0.72
CA ALA A 21 10.22 -4.12 -0.13
C ALA A 21 10.50 -4.24 1.38
N PRO A 22 11.65 -3.79 1.94
CA PRO A 22 11.91 -3.88 3.38
C PRO A 22 10.91 -3.12 4.26
N ILE A 23 10.41 -1.94 3.83
CA ILE A 23 9.39 -1.22 4.60
C ILE A 23 8.05 -1.96 4.54
N PHE A 24 7.68 -2.49 3.37
CA PHE A 24 6.45 -3.25 3.19
C PHE A 24 6.44 -4.55 3.98
N GLU A 25 7.54 -5.31 3.95
CA GLU A 25 7.71 -6.52 4.76
C GLU A 25 7.56 -6.19 6.24
N THR A 26 8.18 -5.09 6.71
CA THR A 26 8.01 -4.67 8.10
C THR A 26 6.55 -4.34 8.42
N MET A 27 5.83 -3.64 7.52
CA MET A 27 4.42 -3.32 7.71
C MET A 27 3.55 -4.58 7.76
N GLN A 28 3.83 -5.57 6.92
CA GLN A 28 3.14 -6.85 6.89
C GLN A 28 3.38 -7.65 8.18
N GLU A 29 4.63 -7.76 8.63
CA GLU A 29 4.97 -8.41 9.91
C GLU A 29 4.28 -7.71 11.10
N ALA A 30 4.20 -6.38 11.05
CA ALA A 30 3.48 -5.58 12.04
C ALA A 30 1.98 -5.82 12.01
N ALA A 31 1.37 -5.87 10.83
CA ALA A 31 -0.05 -6.18 10.66
C ALA A 31 -0.38 -7.60 11.16
N ASP A 32 0.45 -8.60 10.84
CA ASP A 32 0.29 -9.98 11.28
C ASP A 32 0.42 -10.15 12.79
N SER A 33 1.26 -9.32 13.43
CA SER A 33 1.48 -9.33 14.88
C SER A 33 0.41 -8.53 15.65
N LEU A 34 -0.43 -7.75 14.96
CA LEU A 34 -1.37 -6.85 15.60
C LEU A 34 -2.62 -7.58 16.11
N GLU A 35 -2.77 -7.63 17.44
CA GLU A 35 -3.99 -8.15 18.07
C GLU A 35 -5.07 -7.05 18.18
N LEU A 36 -6.05 -7.08 17.27
CA LEU A 36 -7.23 -6.19 17.31
C LEU A 36 -8.20 -6.56 18.44
N SER A 37 -7.86 -6.13 19.66
CA SER A 37 -8.74 -6.28 20.83
C SER A 37 -9.88 -5.25 20.84
N ASP A 38 -10.99 -5.58 21.50
CA ASP A 38 -12.13 -4.65 21.67
C ASP A 38 -11.71 -3.31 22.27
N ALA A 39 -10.76 -3.32 23.21
CA ALA A 39 -10.24 -2.10 23.83
C ALA A 39 -9.45 -1.24 22.84
N LEU A 40 -8.62 -1.86 21.99
CA LEU A 40 -7.88 -1.16 20.94
C LEU A 40 -8.84 -0.56 19.91
N LEU A 41 -9.84 -1.34 19.47
CA LEU A 41 -10.86 -0.88 18.54
C LEU A 41 -11.68 0.29 19.10
N ASP A 42 -12.09 0.22 20.37
CA ASP A 42 -12.82 1.31 21.03
C ASP A 42 -11.99 2.60 21.13
N ASP A 43 -10.69 2.48 21.37
CA ASP A 43 -9.78 3.63 21.41
C ASP A 43 -9.55 4.21 20.02
N LEU A 44 -9.37 3.34 19.02
CA LEU A 44 -9.18 3.74 17.63
C LEU A 44 -10.43 4.45 17.09
N LYS A 45 -11.64 3.91 17.34
CA LYS A 45 -12.92 4.54 16.95
C LYS A 45 -13.14 5.91 17.60
N LYS A 46 -12.58 6.16 18.79
CA LYS A 46 -12.69 7.47 19.47
C LYS A 46 -11.68 8.49 18.94
N LYS A 47 -10.48 8.04 18.57
CA LYS A 47 -9.36 8.91 18.23
C LYS A 47 -9.15 9.08 16.73
N GLY A 48 -9.64 8.16 15.91
CA GLY A 48 -9.40 8.09 14.46
C GLY A 48 -8.04 7.49 14.11
N THR A 49 -6.99 7.84 14.87
CA THR A 49 -5.65 7.28 14.71
C THR A 49 -4.98 6.97 16.04
N LEU A 50 -4.05 6.02 16.04
CA LEU A 50 -3.25 5.60 17.18
C LEU A 50 -1.83 5.25 16.74
N GLU A 51 -0.84 5.85 17.37
CA GLU A 51 0.53 5.39 17.23
C GLU A 51 0.69 4.06 17.97
N ILE A 52 1.24 3.06 17.27
CA ILE A 52 1.55 1.74 17.82
C ILE A 52 3.04 1.47 17.64
N ALA A 53 3.66 0.92 18.67
CA ALA A 53 5.05 0.45 18.59
C ALA A 53 5.03 -1.06 18.42
N ILE A 54 5.61 -1.54 17.33
CA ILE A 54 5.82 -2.96 17.07
C ILE A 54 7.32 -3.16 16.91
N GLU A 55 7.89 -3.94 17.82
CA GLU A 55 9.34 -4.10 17.98
C GLU A 55 10.07 -2.75 18.17
N GLU A 56 10.97 -2.39 17.23
CA GLU A 56 11.76 -1.16 17.27
C GLU A 56 11.20 -0.03 16.37
N LYS A 57 10.05 -0.25 15.73
CA LYS A 57 9.40 0.74 14.84
C LYS A 57 8.06 1.22 15.40
N SER A 58 7.78 2.49 15.15
CA SER A 58 6.47 3.10 15.38
C SER A 58 5.71 3.19 14.07
N PHE A 59 4.44 2.78 14.09
CA PHE A 59 3.51 2.93 12.98
C PHE A 59 2.28 3.71 13.43
N LEU A 60 1.53 4.25 12.47
CA LEU A 60 0.25 4.87 12.76
C LEU A 60 -0.88 3.94 12.31
N LEU A 61 -1.69 3.48 13.26
CA LEU A 61 -2.92 2.77 12.97
C LEU A 61 -4.03 3.78 12.71
N LYS A 62 -4.79 3.62 11.63
CA LYS A 62 -5.90 4.50 11.23
C LYS A 62 -7.19 3.69 11.12
N ILE A 63 -8.32 4.30 11.47
CA ILE A 63 -9.65 3.76 11.19
C ILE A 63 -10.46 4.72 10.33
N ASP A 64 -10.97 4.21 9.22
CA ASP A 64 -11.89 4.92 8.33
C ASP A 64 -13.25 4.26 8.36
N PHE A 65 -14.30 5.06 8.51
CA PHE A 65 -15.68 4.58 8.52
C PHE A 65 -16.30 4.69 7.14
N PHE A 66 -16.97 3.64 6.68
CA PHE A 66 -17.74 3.70 5.44
C PHE A 66 -18.99 4.56 5.65
N GLU A 67 -19.36 5.36 4.64
CA GLU A 67 -20.55 6.23 4.71
C GLU A 67 -21.88 5.45 4.70
N ASP A 68 -21.83 4.15 4.41
CA ASP A 68 -22.99 3.29 4.32
C ASP A 68 -23.53 2.91 5.72
N LYS A 69 -24.86 2.90 5.86
CA LYS A 69 -25.65 2.89 7.12
C LYS A 69 -25.46 1.70 8.07
N ILE A 70 -24.48 0.85 7.84
CA ILE A 70 -24.10 -0.29 8.68
C ILE A 70 -22.68 0.07 9.12
N ASP A 71 -22.43 0.21 10.43
CA ASP A 71 -21.20 0.71 11.10
C ASP A 71 -19.88 0.02 10.67
N GLY A 72 -19.60 0.01 9.38
CA GLY A 72 -18.48 -0.60 8.73
C GLY A 72 -17.31 0.35 8.79
N PHE A 73 -16.15 -0.22 9.01
CA PHE A 73 -14.88 0.46 9.05
C PHE A 73 -13.78 -0.39 8.43
N MET A 74 -12.73 0.29 8.00
CA MET A 74 -11.44 -0.25 7.58
C MET A 74 -10.39 0.21 8.58
N ILE A 75 -9.44 -0.65 8.90
CA ILE A 75 -8.26 -0.32 9.69
C ILE A 75 -7.05 -0.52 8.81
N SER A 76 -6.19 0.48 8.79
CA SER A 76 -4.95 0.47 8.02
C SER A 76 -3.76 0.80 8.90
N LEU A 77 -2.62 0.21 8.55
CA LEU A 77 -1.32 0.55 9.09
C LEU A 77 -0.64 1.55 8.14
N LEU A 78 -0.17 2.65 8.69
CA LEU A 78 0.50 3.71 7.93
C LEU A 78 1.96 3.82 8.34
N ASP A 79 2.82 4.00 7.34
CA ASP A 79 4.20 4.44 7.49
C ASP A 79 4.49 5.53 6.45
N ALA A 80 5.53 6.31 6.65
CA ALA A 80 5.89 7.35 5.70
C ALA A 80 7.40 7.50 5.57
N GLU A 81 7.83 7.84 4.36
CA GLU A 81 9.20 8.25 4.07
C GLU A 81 9.24 9.66 3.46
N SER A 82 10.41 10.29 3.51
CA SER A 82 10.59 11.59 2.87
C SER A 82 10.66 11.43 1.35
N GLN A 83 10.08 12.38 0.61
CA GLN A 83 10.16 12.41 -0.85
C GLN A 83 11.61 12.43 -1.37
N GLU A 84 12.57 12.98 -0.61
CA GLU A 84 13.99 12.95 -0.97
C GLU A 84 14.54 11.51 -1.09
N ILE A 85 14.08 10.59 -0.24
CA ILE A 85 14.49 9.18 -0.30
C ILE A 85 13.92 8.53 -1.56
N TYR A 86 12.62 8.69 -1.77
CA TYR A 86 11.93 8.21 -2.97
C TYR A 86 12.61 8.67 -4.27
N GLU A 87 12.86 9.98 -4.41
CA GLU A 87 13.53 10.54 -5.59
C GLU A 87 14.98 10.04 -5.76
N THR A 88 15.67 9.79 -4.65
CA THR A 88 17.01 9.18 -4.68
C THR A 88 16.93 7.75 -5.22
N ILE A 89 15.97 6.94 -4.75
CA ILE A 89 15.76 5.57 -5.23
C ILE A 89 15.45 5.57 -6.73
N LYS A 90 14.56 6.44 -7.21
CA LYS A 90 14.27 6.56 -8.65
C LYS A 90 15.52 6.89 -9.46
N ALA A 91 16.30 7.87 -9.00
CA ALA A 91 17.51 8.30 -9.68
C ALA A 91 18.57 7.19 -9.74
N GLU A 92 18.75 6.44 -8.64
CA GLU A 92 19.67 5.31 -8.57
C GLU A 92 19.24 4.16 -9.49
N ALA A 93 17.96 3.78 -9.46
CA ALA A 93 17.42 2.73 -10.31
C ALA A 93 17.58 3.04 -11.81
N ALA A 94 17.24 4.27 -12.24
CA ALA A 94 17.44 4.70 -13.61
C ALA A 94 18.93 4.72 -13.99
N SER A 95 19.78 5.23 -13.10
CA SER A 95 21.23 5.32 -13.30
C SER A 95 21.89 3.95 -13.44
N ASP A 96 21.45 2.95 -12.68
CA ASP A 96 21.95 1.57 -12.76
C ASP A 96 21.65 0.92 -14.12
N GLN A 97 20.58 1.36 -14.78
CA GLN A 97 20.25 0.98 -16.16
C GLN A 97 20.88 1.91 -17.22
N GLY A 98 21.65 2.92 -16.79
CA GLY A 98 22.37 3.84 -17.67
C GLY A 98 21.54 5.02 -18.18
N PHE A 99 20.45 5.35 -17.50
CA PHE A 99 19.55 6.46 -17.84
C PHE A 99 19.57 7.53 -16.75
N SER A 100 19.27 8.77 -17.15
CA SER A 100 19.00 9.87 -16.22
C SER A 100 17.49 10.00 -16.00
N LEU A 101 17.08 10.71 -14.95
CA LEU A 101 15.65 11.04 -14.75
C LEU A 101 15.07 11.86 -15.93
N GLU A 102 15.89 12.69 -16.60
CA GLU A 102 15.46 13.40 -17.81
C GLU A 102 15.14 12.43 -18.97
N ASP A 103 15.84 11.29 -19.05
CA ASP A 103 15.54 10.26 -20.05
C ASP A 103 14.22 9.54 -19.71
N ILE A 104 13.93 9.31 -18.43
CA ILE A 104 12.66 8.75 -17.94
C ILE A 104 11.51 9.71 -18.28
N GLU A 105 11.61 10.98 -17.89
CA GLU A 105 10.62 12.03 -18.18
C GLU A 105 10.36 12.17 -19.69
N GLY A 106 11.42 12.11 -20.50
CA GLY A 106 11.30 12.15 -21.96
C GLY A 106 10.48 10.98 -22.51
N TYR A 107 10.68 9.78 -21.94
CA TYR A 107 9.97 8.58 -22.34
C TYR A 107 8.50 8.60 -21.92
N GLU A 108 8.19 9.08 -20.70
CA GLU A 108 6.81 9.32 -20.24
C GLU A 108 6.02 10.16 -21.23
N ILE A 109 6.58 11.31 -21.61
CA ILE A 109 5.94 12.27 -22.50
C ILE A 109 5.76 11.69 -23.91
N GLU A 110 6.75 10.94 -24.42
CA GLU A 110 6.68 10.33 -25.75
C GLU A 110 5.59 9.26 -25.84
N HIS A 111 5.38 8.51 -24.75
CA HIS A 111 4.50 7.33 -24.74
C HIS A 111 3.16 7.54 -24.02
N GLY A 112 2.97 8.68 -23.34
CA GLY A 112 1.77 8.97 -22.56
C GLY A 112 1.65 8.09 -21.33
N LEU A 113 2.77 7.84 -20.66
CA LEU A 113 2.89 7.07 -19.42
C LEU A 113 3.07 8.03 -18.23
N ASP A 114 2.91 7.49 -17.02
CA ASP A 114 3.17 8.18 -15.75
C ASP A 114 3.95 7.22 -14.85
N PHE A 115 5.20 7.59 -14.58
CA PHE A 115 6.16 6.73 -13.90
C PHE A 115 5.79 6.50 -12.45
N ASP A 116 5.38 7.56 -11.75
CA ASP A 116 5.01 7.46 -10.33
C ASP A 116 3.69 6.66 -10.20
N GLU A 117 2.72 6.86 -11.11
CA GLU A 117 1.50 6.05 -11.15
C GLU A 117 1.79 4.56 -11.37
N GLU A 118 2.67 4.21 -12.32
CA GLU A 118 3.04 2.82 -12.59
C GLU A 118 3.82 2.19 -11.44
N ILE A 119 4.75 2.93 -10.81
CA ILE A 119 5.45 2.45 -9.61
C ILE A 119 4.45 2.15 -8.48
N PHE A 120 3.51 3.05 -8.21
CA PHE A 120 2.53 2.86 -7.15
C PHE A 120 1.56 1.71 -7.45
N ALA A 121 1.18 1.53 -8.71
CA ALA A 121 0.38 0.37 -9.12
C ALA A 121 1.13 -0.95 -8.85
N GLU A 122 2.42 -1.03 -9.17
CA GLU A 122 3.21 -2.23 -8.89
C GLU A 122 3.43 -2.48 -7.38
N MET A 123 3.54 -1.43 -6.57
CA MET A 123 3.56 -1.56 -5.10
C MET A 123 2.24 -2.11 -4.55
N GLU A 124 1.10 -1.64 -5.07
CA GLU A 124 -0.22 -2.15 -4.71
C GLU A 124 -0.38 -3.61 -5.15
N GLU A 125 -0.08 -3.94 -6.40
CA GLU A 125 -0.25 -5.29 -6.96
C GLU A 125 0.70 -6.31 -6.30
N GLY A 126 1.94 -5.91 -6.01
CA GLY A 126 2.97 -6.78 -5.45
C GLY A 126 2.85 -6.99 -3.94
N TYR A 127 2.51 -5.93 -3.19
CA TYR A 127 2.60 -5.93 -1.72
C TYR A 127 1.28 -5.59 -1.01
N GLY A 128 0.24 -5.20 -1.74
CA GLY A 128 -1.04 -4.73 -1.16
C GLY A 128 -0.91 -3.40 -0.43
N VAL A 129 0.11 -2.61 -0.76
CA VAL A 129 0.40 -1.31 -0.13
C VAL A 129 -0.06 -0.21 -1.06
N ASN A 130 -1.04 0.57 -0.61
CA ASN A 130 -1.45 1.78 -1.29
C ASN A 130 -0.46 2.89 -0.99
N VAL A 131 -0.18 3.73 -2.00
CA VAL A 131 0.80 4.79 -1.88
C VAL A 131 0.18 6.13 -2.24
N GLU A 132 0.37 7.11 -1.38
CA GLU A 132 -0.02 8.50 -1.65
C GLU A 132 1.21 9.41 -1.53
N MET A 133 1.42 10.24 -2.54
CA MET A 133 2.47 11.26 -2.53
C MET A 133 1.91 12.61 -2.09
N ASP A 134 2.57 13.25 -1.12
CA ASP A 134 2.34 14.65 -0.77
C ASP A 134 3.56 15.53 -1.11
N GLU A 135 3.55 16.80 -0.70
CA GLU A 135 4.62 17.76 -1.04
C GLU A 135 6.00 17.42 -0.43
N ASN A 136 6.09 16.56 0.59
CA ASN A 136 7.34 16.28 1.30
C ASN A 136 7.56 14.81 1.66
N SER A 137 6.56 13.96 1.49
CA SER A 137 6.56 12.57 1.93
C SER A 137 5.75 11.66 1.03
N ILE A 138 6.13 10.39 1.07
CA ILE A 138 5.39 9.27 0.51
C ILE A 138 4.74 8.54 1.68
N LEU A 139 3.42 8.44 1.66
CA LEU A 139 2.62 7.72 2.65
C LEU A 139 2.33 6.32 2.12
N PHE A 140 2.70 5.31 2.89
CA PHE A 140 2.40 3.91 2.63
C PHE A 140 1.23 3.47 3.51
N GLU A 141 0.21 2.89 2.92
CA GLU A 141 -1.00 2.41 3.59
C GLU A 141 -1.22 0.92 3.31
N LEU A 142 -1.15 0.10 4.37
CA LEU A 142 -1.45 -1.33 4.32
C LEU A 142 -2.77 -1.61 5.02
N GLU A 143 -3.72 -2.24 4.33
CA GLU A 143 -4.98 -2.67 4.96
C GLU A 143 -4.72 -3.80 5.96
N VAL A 144 -5.13 -3.61 7.21
CA VAL A 144 -5.03 -4.61 8.28
C VAL A 144 -6.35 -5.35 8.48
N PHE A 145 -7.46 -4.62 8.39
CA PHE A 145 -8.77 -5.20 8.65
C PHE A 145 -9.88 -4.45 7.94
N ASN A 146 -10.74 -5.20 7.25
CA ASN A 146 -11.95 -4.69 6.66
C ASN A 146 -13.19 -5.36 7.26
N SER A 147 -14.02 -4.58 7.95
CA SER A 147 -15.24 -5.10 8.58
C SER A 147 -16.25 -5.66 7.55
N GLN A 148 -16.22 -5.20 6.31
CA GLN A 148 -17.11 -5.69 5.26
C GLN A 148 -16.77 -7.13 4.84
N ASP A 149 -15.52 -7.56 4.97
CA ASP A 149 -15.11 -8.94 4.65
C ASP A 149 -15.76 -9.96 5.56
N LEU A 150 -15.89 -9.65 6.85
CA LEU A 150 -16.62 -10.49 7.80
C LEU A 150 -18.10 -10.61 7.44
N ASP A 151 -18.71 -9.51 7.00
CA ASP A 151 -20.11 -9.51 6.60
C ASP A 151 -20.33 -10.24 5.28
N ASN A 152 -19.40 -10.14 4.33
CA ASN A 152 -19.40 -10.87 3.08
C ASN A 152 -19.22 -12.38 3.31
N LEU A 153 -18.32 -12.79 4.21
CA LEU A 153 -18.15 -14.18 4.63
C LEU A 153 -19.40 -14.73 5.33
N ARG A 154 -20.04 -13.95 6.19
CA ARG A 154 -21.30 -14.34 6.86
C ARG A 154 -22.45 -14.48 5.86
N LYS A 155 -22.60 -13.55 4.91
CA LYS A 155 -23.62 -13.61 3.84
C LYS A 155 -23.37 -14.77 2.89
N SER A 156 -22.13 -15.02 2.49
CA SER A 156 -21.74 -16.18 1.66
C SER A 156 -22.07 -17.49 2.38
N ASN A 157 -21.65 -17.65 3.64
CA ASN A 157 -21.96 -18.85 4.44
C ASN A 157 -23.47 -19.06 4.68
N ALA A 158 -24.24 -17.98 4.81
CA ALA A 158 -25.71 -18.07 4.89
C ALA A 158 -26.32 -18.54 3.55
N ALA A 159 -25.86 -18.00 2.42
CA ALA A 159 -26.30 -18.42 1.09
C ALA A 159 -25.99 -19.90 0.80
N TRP A 160 -24.86 -20.42 1.30
CA TRP A 160 -24.51 -21.85 1.19
C TRP A 160 -25.34 -22.76 2.12
N ARG A 161 -25.77 -22.29 3.31
CA ARG A 161 -26.64 -23.07 4.22
C ARG A 161 -28.08 -23.17 3.72
N ASP A 162 -28.59 -22.14 3.07
CA ASP A 162 -29.94 -22.16 2.48
C ASP A 162 -30.02 -23.03 1.21
N GLY A 163 -28.89 -23.24 0.52
CA GLY A 163 -28.78 -24.13 -0.64
C GLY A 163 -28.76 -25.62 -0.35
N ASN A 164 -28.61 -26.05 0.92
CA ASN A 164 -28.51 -27.47 1.30
C ASN A 164 -29.72 -27.98 2.13
N SER A 165 -30.80 -27.20 2.18
CA SER A 165 -32.08 -27.61 2.78
C SER A 165 -32.99 -28.25 1.73
N GLY A 166 -32.47 -29.29 1.06
CA GLY A 166 -33.21 -30.08 0.09
C GLY A 166 -33.08 -31.56 0.41
N ASN A 167 -33.89 -32.04 1.36
CA ASN A 167 -34.24 -33.46 1.46
C ASN A 167 -35.69 -33.59 1.92
#